data_AF-A0A1Z9XNT0-F1
#
_entry.id   AF-A0A1Z9XNT0-F1
#
_cell.length_a   1.000
_cell.length_b   1.000
_cell.length_c   1.000
_cell.angle_alpha   90.00
_cell.angle_beta   90.00
_cell.angle_gamma   90.00
#
_symmetry.space_group_name_H-M   'P 1'
#
loop_
_entity.id
_entity.type
_entity.pdbx_description
1 polymer ?
#
loop_
_entity_poly.entity_id
_entity_poly.type
_entity_poly.pdbx_seq_one_letter_code
_entity_poly.pdbx_strand_id
1 'polypeptide(L)'
;MNIYRSGEIRLADLLLIFIYTEVIGMIGVFYRTRKIPIILPIFIGITGISRLIILQGKEMEPITLLYESSSILILALACFVVRAVMRGQDDEDL
;
A
#
# COMPACT_ATOMS: atom_id res chain seq x y z
N MET A 1 -6.30 -25.49 -7.54
CA MET A 1 -7.50 -25.28 -8.37
C MET A 1 -8.74 -25.73 -7.58
N ASN A 2 -9.27 -24.91 -6.65
CA ASN A 2 -10.50 -25.29 -5.92
C ASN A 2 -11.31 -24.09 -5.36
N ILE A 3 -11.37 -22.96 -6.09
CA ILE A 3 -12.02 -21.72 -5.64
C ILE A 3 -13.29 -21.38 -6.47
N TYR A 4 -13.63 -22.17 -7.49
CA TYR A 4 -14.76 -21.86 -8.38
C TYR A 4 -16.16 -22.20 -7.81
N ARG A 5 -16.28 -22.73 -6.58
CA ARG A 5 -17.57 -23.27 -6.07
C ARG A 5 -18.31 -22.35 -5.09
N SER A 6 -17.69 -21.31 -4.57
CA SER A 6 -18.37 -20.34 -3.69
C SER A 6 -18.47 -19.02 -4.42
N GLY A 7 -19.66 -18.62 -4.86
CA GLY A 7 -19.91 -17.31 -5.46
C GLY A 7 -19.78 -16.14 -4.47
N GLU A 8 -18.88 -16.24 -3.49
CA GLU A 8 -18.63 -15.25 -2.46
C GLU A 8 -17.33 -14.51 -2.79
N ILE A 9 -17.47 -13.22 -3.09
CA ILE A 9 -16.34 -12.35 -3.34
C ILE A 9 -15.75 -11.97 -1.98
N ARG A 10 -14.51 -12.37 -1.70
CA ARG A 10 -13.84 -12.03 -0.44
C ARG A 10 -13.25 -10.63 -0.55
N LEU A 11 -13.20 -9.91 0.58
CA LEU A 11 -12.59 -8.57 0.66
C LEU A 11 -11.13 -8.58 0.16
N ALA A 12 -10.42 -9.69 0.39
CA ALA A 12 -9.07 -9.90 -0.10
C ALA A 12 -8.97 -9.90 -1.63
N ASP A 13 -9.99 -10.40 -2.34
CA ASP A 13 -10.01 -10.46 -3.81
C ASP A 13 -10.28 -9.06 -4.40
N LEU A 14 -11.13 -8.25 -3.76
CA LEU A 14 -11.33 -6.84 -4.11
C LEU A 14 -10.05 -6.02 -3.89
N LEU A 15 -9.37 -6.25 -2.76
CA LEU A 15 -8.11 -5.58 -2.44
C LEU A 15 -7.03 -5.91 -3.48
N LEU A 16 -6.95 -7.17 -3.89
CA LEU A 16 -6.01 -7.61 -4.92
C LEU A 16 -6.21 -6.84 -6.24
N ILE A 17 -7.46 -6.67 -6.68
CA ILE A 17 -7.80 -5.88 -7.88
C ILE A 17 -7.45 -4.40 -7.70
N PHE A 18 -7.66 -3.85 -6.50
CA PHE A 18 -7.33 -2.46 -6.21
C PHE A 18 -5.81 -2.21 -6.30
N ILE A 19 -5.01 -3.06 -5.67
CA ILE A 19 -3.54 -3.01 -5.74
C ILE A 19 -3.06 -3.20 -7.19
N TYR A 20 -3.69 -4.10 -7.95
CA TYR A 20 -3.34 -4.33 -9.36
C TYR A 20 -3.55 -3.08 -10.21
N THR A 21 -4.66 -2.37 -10.01
CA THR A 21 -4.99 -1.14 -10.72
C THR A 21 -4.00 -0.01 -10.38
N GLU A 22 -3.61 0.11 -9.10
CA GLU A 22 -2.65 1.11 -8.64
C GLU A 22 -1.25 0.88 -9.24
N VAL A 23 -0.81 -0.39 -9.31
CA VAL A 23 0.46 -0.78 -9.96
C VAL A 23 0.44 -0.51 -11.46
N ILE A 24 -0.68 -0.76 -12.15
CA ILE A 24 -0.82 -0.38 -13.57
C ILE A 24 -0.65 1.13 -13.75
N GLY A 25 -1.17 1.95 -12.84
CA GLY A 25 -0.96 3.40 -12.84
C GLY A 25 0.51 3.78 -12.73
N MET A 26 1.25 3.13 -11.84
CA MET A 26 2.70 3.32 -11.70
C MET A 26 3.45 2.92 -12.98
N ILE A 27 3.08 1.81 -13.62
CA ILE A 27 3.64 1.38 -14.91
C ILE A 27 3.35 2.42 -15.99
N GLY A 28 2.14 2.99 -16.02
CA GLY A 28 1.77 4.08 -16.93
C GLY A 28 2.64 5.33 -16.76
N VAL A 29 2.95 5.71 -15.51
CA VAL A 29 3.87 6.82 -15.20
C VAL A 29 5.31 6.47 -15.58
N PHE A 30 5.74 5.23 -15.36
CA PHE A 30 7.06 4.75 -15.74
C PHE A 30 7.34 4.93 -17.23
N TYR A 31 6.36 4.63 -18.09
CA TYR A 31 6.48 4.83 -19.53
C TYR A 31 6.71 6.29 -19.95
N ARG A 32 6.25 7.26 -19.16
CA ARG A 32 6.43 8.70 -19.44
C ARG A 32 7.70 9.29 -18.86
N THR A 33 8.15 8.83 -17.69
CA THR A 33 9.18 9.54 -16.91
C THR A 33 10.52 8.80 -16.80
N ARG A 34 10.62 7.53 -17.25
CA ARG A 34 11.86 6.68 -17.22
C ARG A 34 12.56 6.51 -15.86
N LYS A 35 12.14 7.22 -14.81
CA LYS A 35 12.55 7.05 -13.42
C LYS A 35 11.40 6.38 -12.67
N ILE A 36 11.69 5.30 -11.94
CA ILE A 36 10.72 4.65 -11.04
C ILE A 36 10.83 5.38 -9.69
N PRO A 37 9.84 6.19 -9.28
CA PRO A 37 9.84 6.77 -7.95
C PRO A 37 9.52 5.64 -6.97
N ILE A 38 10.53 5.21 -6.20
CA ILE A 38 10.43 4.10 -5.22
C ILE A 38 9.36 4.38 -4.13
N ILE A 39 8.95 5.64 -4.01
CA ILE A 39 7.89 6.10 -3.10
C ILE A 39 6.50 5.60 -3.54
N LEU A 40 6.21 5.50 -4.84
CA LEU A 40 4.89 5.10 -5.33
C LEU A 40 4.45 3.70 -4.82
N PRO A 41 5.25 2.62 -4.95
CA PRO A 41 4.86 1.29 -4.46
C PRO A 41 4.68 1.20 -2.94
N ILE A 42 5.40 2.02 -2.16
CA ILE A 42 5.26 2.05 -0.69
C ILE A 42 3.89 2.63 -0.30
N PHE A 43 3.46 3.70 -0.99
CA PHE A 43 2.13 4.28 -0.75
C PHE A 43 1.00 3.31 -1.09
N ILE A 44 1.13 2.53 -2.17
CA ILE A 44 0.14 1.50 -2.56
C ILE A 44 -0.03 0.44 -1.45
N GLY A 45 1.06 0.05 -0.79
CA GLY A 45 1.01 -0.87 0.35
C GLY A 45 0.25 -0.27 1.54
N ILE A 46 0.54 0.99 1.88
CA ILE A 46 -0.09 1.70 3.01
C ILE A 46 -1.60 1.90 2.77
N THR A 47 -2.00 2.34 1.58
CA THR A 47 -3.41 2.59 1.22
C THR A 47 -4.20 1.28 1.17
N GLY A 48 -3.61 0.20 0.64
CA GLY A 48 -4.20 -1.12 0.61
C GLY A 48 -4.44 -1.70 2.01
N ILE A 49 -3.41 -1.68 2.87
CA ILE A 49 -3.50 -2.18 4.25
C ILE A 49 -4.54 -1.38 5.05
N SER A 50 -4.53 -0.05 4.93
CA SER A 50 -5.50 0.82 5.61
C SER A 50 -6.96 0.51 5.24
N ARG A 51 -7.26 0.32 3.94
CA ARG A 51 -8.62 -0.02 3.49
C ARG A 51 -9.04 -1.41 3.93
N LEU A 52 -8.12 -2.36 3.97
CA LEU A 52 -8.40 -3.71 4.46
C LEU A 52 -8.80 -3.68 5.95
N ILE A 53 -8.05 -2.96 6.77
CA ILE A 53 -8.29 -2.84 8.22
C ILE A 53 -9.63 -2.16 8.50
N ILE A 54 -9.99 -1.09 7.77
CA ILE A 54 -11.27 -0.41 7.96
C ILE A 54 -12.45 -1.33 7.61
N LEU A 55 -12.31 -2.14 6.55
CA LEU A 55 -13.39 -2.99 6.06
C LEU A 55 -13.53 -4.30 6.85
N GLN A 56 -12.44 -4.83 7.40
CA GLN A 56 -12.43 -6.02 8.27
C GLN A 56 -12.54 -5.70 9.76
N GLY A 57 -12.29 -4.45 10.16
CA GLY A 57 -12.20 -4.05 11.56
C GLY A 57 -13.49 -4.20 12.37
N LYS A 58 -14.66 -4.38 11.72
CA LYS A 58 -15.93 -4.60 12.44
C LYS A 58 -16.01 -5.96 13.13
N GLU A 59 -15.22 -6.93 12.69
CA GLU A 59 -15.18 -8.30 13.25
C GLU A 59 -13.96 -8.51 14.16
N MET A 60 -13.11 -7.49 14.31
CA MET A 60 -11.86 -7.59 15.07
C MET A 60 -12.00 -6.95 16.44
N GLU A 61 -11.41 -7.58 17.46
CA GLU A 61 -11.36 -6.99 18.79
C GLU A 61 -10.69 -5.60 18.75
N PRO A 62 -11.17 -4.62 19.54
CA PRO A 62 -10.61 -3.27 19.57
C PRO A 62 -9.10 -3.22 19.82
N ILE A 63 -8.57 -4.18 20.58
CA ILE A 63 -7.13 -4.32 20.86
C ILE A 63 -6.33 -4.67 19.59
N THR A 64 -6.86 -5.54 18.75
CA THR A 64 -6.22 -5.95 17.49
C THR A 64 -6.21 -4.81 16.49
N LEU A 65 -7.30 -4.03 16.43
CA LEU A 65 -7.37 -2.79 15.64
C LEU A 65 -6.31 -1.75 16.05
N LEU A 66 -6.04 -1.61 17.35
CA LEU A 66 -4.97 -0.74 17.86
C LEU A 66 -3.58 -1.24 17.41
N TYR A 67 -3.33 -2.55 17.43
CA TYR A 67 -2.07 -3.13 16.94
C TYR A 67 -1.90 -2.96 15.42
N GLU A 68 -2.94 -3.22 14.65
CA GLU A 68 -2.97 -3.04 13.19
C GLU A 68 -2.69 -1.58 12.80
N SER A 69 -3.39 -0.63 13.41
CA SER A 69 -3.19 0.80 13.16
C SER A 69 -1.80 1.30 13.60
N SER A 70 -1.25 0.76 14.70
CA SER A 70 0.13 1.07 15.11
C SER A 70 1.17 0.60 14.08
N SER A 71 0.94 -0.53 13.40
CA SER A 71 1.81 -1.03 12.34
C SER A 71 1.83 -0.10 11.12
N ILE A 72 0.68 0.47 10.76
CA ILE A 72 0.59 1.50 9.72
C ILE A 72 1.37 2.76 10.13
N LEU A 73 1.30 3.17 11.40
CA LEU A 73 2.00 4.34 11.90
C LEU A 73 3.53 4.16 11.82
N ILE A 74 4.03 2.95 12.12
CA ILE A 74 5.44 2.59 11.95
C ILE A 74 5.84 2.60 10.47
N LEU A 75 5.02 2.03 9.57
CA LEU A 75 5.24 2.05 8.12
C LEU A 75 5.26 3.48 7.55
N ALA A 76 4.36 4.34 8.03
CA ALA A 76 4.31 5.75 7.65
C ALA A 76 5.56 6.51 8.10
N LEU A 77 6.03 6.25 9.32
CA LEU A 77 7.27 6.83 9.84
C LEU A 77 8.49 6.36 9.03
N ALA A 78 8.57 5.07 8.70
CA ALA A 78 9.63 4.52 7.86
C ALA A 78 9.63 5.17 6.47
N CYS A 79 8.46 5.34 5.86
CA CYS A 79 8.33 6.07 4.60
C CYS A 79 8.76 7.54 4.71
N PHE A 80 8.42 8.20 5.83
CA PHE A 80 8.84 9.57 6.09
C PHE A 80 10.36 9.70 6.16
N VAL A 81 11.04 8.78 6.85
CA VAL A 81 12.50 8.73 6.94
C VAL A 81 13.12 8.47 5.57
N VAL A 82 12.65 7.47 4.82
CA VAL A 82 13.16 7.17 3.47
C VAL A 82 12.98 8.37 2.55
N ARG A 83 11.82 9.04 2.60
CA ARG A 83 11.58 10.26 1.83
C ARG A 83 12.51 11.38 2.26
N ALA A 84 12.72 11.59 3.55
CA ALA A 84 13.61 12.64 4.06
C ALA A 84 15.07 12.39 3.62
N VAL A 85 15.52 11.13 3.66
CA VAL A 85 16.86 10.72 3.19
C VAL A 85 17.00 10.90 1.68
N MET A 86 16.03 10.42 0.89
CA MET A 86 16.05 10.58 -0.56
C MET A 86 16.01 12.05 -0.98
N ARG A 87 15.31 12.91 -0.23
CA ARG A 87 15.29 14.36 -0.48
C ARG A 87 16.64 15.04 -0.27
N GLY A 88 17.55 14.42 0.50
CA GLY A 88 18.92 14.89 0.65
C GLY A 88 19.84 14.51 -0.51
N GLN A 89 19.41 13.59 -1.38
CA GLN A 89 20.23 13.10 -2.49
C GLN A 89 19.98 13.83 -3.82
N ASP A 90 18.97 14.72 -3.87
CA ASP A 90 18.74 15.62 -5.01
C ASP A 90 19.64 16.88 -4.96
N ASP A 91 20.31 17.18 -3.83
CA ASP A 91 21.17 18.37 -3.65
C ASP A 91 22.68 18.10 -3.84
N GLU A 92 23.12 16.85 -4.03
CA GLU A 92 24.55 16.49 -4.27
C GLU A 92 24.92 16.33 -5.76
N ASP A 93 23.96 16.57 -6.67
CA ASP A 93 24.15 16.56 -8.13
C ASP A 93 24.03 17.99 -8.74
N LEU A 94 24.50 19.05 -8.04
CA LEU A 94 24.58 20.44 -8.56
C LEU A 94 25.99 20.99 -8.56
#